data_AF-A0A3Q1FRN9-F1
#
_entry.id   AF-A0A3Q1FRN9-F1
#
_cell.length_a   1.000
_cell.length_b   1.000
_cell.length_c   1.000
_cell.angle_alpha   90.00
_cell.angle_beta   90.00
_cell.angle_gamma   90.00
#
_symmetry.space_group_name_H-M   'P 1'
#
loop_
_entity.id
_entity.type
_entity.pdbx_description
1 polymer ?
#
loop_
_entity_poly.entity_id
_entity_poly.type
_entity_poly.pdbx_seq_one_letter_code
_entity_poly.pdbx_strand_id
1 'polypeptide(L)'
;MSEWLLSARSQLIQGLSDVTVNQLLDRLFDQRVISGEEKDVIRAQTGADKARQLIDRVHRKGPDAVSVLKTALSEVDPFLFRNLNLTFSSGCSGGSGIWVLESILRQFDLHLALYK
;
A
#
# COMPACT_ATOMS: atom_id res chain seq x y z
N MET A 1 -1.81 -12.89 -9.17
CA MET A 1 -0.51 -12.18 -9.19
C MET A 1 -0.81 -10.74 -9.60
N SER A 2 -0.62 -9.77 -8.71
CA SER A 2 -1.02 -8.39 -8.97
C SER A 2 0.11 -7.63 -9.66
N GLU A 3 0.06 -7.51 -10.99
CA GLU A 3 1.02 -6.75 -11.82
C GLU A 3 1.25 -5.32 -11.32
N TRP A 4 0.22 -4.71 -10.71
CA TRP A 4 0.32 -3.42 -10.04
C TRP A 4 1.49 -3.32 -9.07
N LEU A 5 1.70 -4.36 -8.25
CA LEU A 5 2.68 -4.32 -7.17
C LEU A 5 4.10 -4.39 -7.70
N LEU A 6 4.35 -5.13 -8.79
CA LEU A 6 5.65 -5.20 -9.45
C LEU A 6 6.06 -3.84 -10.04
N SER A 7 5.12 -3.16 -10.72
CA SER A 7 5.36 -1.83 -11.30
C SER A 7 5.41 -0.73 -10.25
N ALA A 8 4.55 -0.79 -9.24
CA ALA A 8 4.54 0.15 -8.13
C ALA A 8 5.75 -0.02 -7.21
N ARG A 9 6.36 -1.21 -7.13
CA ARG A 9 7.48 -1.51 -6.22
C ARG A 9 8.60 -0.49 -6.33
N SER A 10 9.05 -0.16 -7.53
CA SER A 10 10.18 0.77 -7.73
C SER A 10 9.82 2.19 -7.26
N GLN A 11 8.63 2.66 -7.64
CA GLN A 11 8.13 3.98 -7.25
C GLN A 11 7.84 4.08 -5.75
N LEU A 12 7.31 3.01 -5.14
CA LEU A 12 7.12 2.91 -3.69
C LEU A 12 8.48 2.94 -2.98
N ILE A 13 9.48 2.21 -3.44
CA ILE A 13 10.81 2.21 -2.81
C ILE A 13 11.45 3.59 -2.84
N GLN A 14 11.28 4.35 -3.93
CA GLN A 14 11.85 5.70 -4.04
C GLN A 14 11.00 6.79 -3.37
N GLY A 15 9.68 6.63 -3.36
CA GLY A 15 8.75 7.63 -2.83
C GLY A 15 8.40 7.45 -1.36
N LEU A 16 8.58 6.26 -0.79
CA LEU A 16 8.35 6.03 0.63
C LEU A 16 9.52 6.54 1.45
N SER A 17 9.26 7.59 2.23
CA SER A 17 10.18 8.05 3.27
C SER A 17 10.14 7.10 4.48
N ASP A 18 11.21 7.05 5.27
CA ASP A 18 11.30 6.17 6.45
C ASP A 18 10.12 6.36 7.42
N VAL A 19 9.66 7.60 7.56
CA VAL A 19 8.46 7.97 8.34
C VAL A 19 7.21 7.30 7.77
N THR A 20 6.97 7.45 6.47
CA THR A 20 5.84 6.85 5.75
C THR A 20 5.86 5.32 5.86
N VAL A 21 7.04 4.70 5.70
CA VAL A 21 7.22 3.25 5.88
C VAL A 21 6.86 2.79 7.29
N ASN A 22 7.32 3.52 8.31
CA ASN A 22 7.00 3.19 9.71
C ASN A 22 5.50 3.31 10.01
N GLN A 23 4.81 4.29 9.43
CA GLN A 23 3.34 4.43 9.56
C GLN A 23 2.61 3.28 8.86
N LEU A 24 3.01 2.94 7.63
CA LEU A 24 2.46 1.80 6.90
C LEU A 24 2.64 0.50 7.67
N LEU A 25 3.83 0.27 8.23
CA LEU A 25 4.13 -0.88 9.09
C LEU A 25 3.20 -0.96 10.30
N ASP A 26 2.93 0.17 10.93
CA ASP A 26 2.04 0.21 12.10
C ASP A 26 0.61 -0.18 11.73
N ARG A 27 0.11 0.35 10.60
CA ARG A 27 -1.21 -0.01 10.04
C ARG A 27 -1.30 -1.47 9.62
N LEU A 28 -0.28 -2.00 8.94
CA LEU A 28 -0.21 -3.40 8.55
C LEU A 28 -0.15 -4.35 9.76
N PHE A 29 0.48 -3.91 10.84
CA PHE A 29 0.53 -4.66 12.10
C PHE A 29 -0.82 -4.62 12.84
N ASP A 30 -1.47 -3.46 12.88
CA ASP A 30 -2.81 -3.29 13.46
C ASP A 30 -3.84 -4.19 12.75
N GLN A 31 -3.76 -4.25 11.42
CA GLN A 31 -4.58 -5.15 10.60
C GLN A 31 -4.13 -6.63 10.63
N ARG A 32 -3.15 -7.00 11.48
CA ARG A 32 -2.58 -8.35 11.61
C ARG A 32 -2.05 -8.97 10.32
N VAL A 33 -1.69 -8.15 9.33
CA VAL A 33 -1.08 -8.61 8.07
C VAL A 33 0.34 -9.08 8.32
N ILE A 34 1.09 -8.33 9.14
CA ILE A 34 2.47 -8.65 9.54
C ILE A 34 2.55 -8.95 11.03
N SER A 35 3.41 -9.88 11.39
CA SER A 35 3.68 -10.26 12.79
C SER A 35 4.62 -9.25 13.44
N GLY A 36 4.67 -9.21 14.78
CA GLY A 36 5.56 -8.29 15.51
C GLY A 36 7.03 -8.48 15.17
N GLU A 37 7.45 -9.74 14.99
CA GLU A 37 8.81 -10.09 14.56
C GLU A 37 9.12 -9.58 13.14
N GLU A 38 8.16 -9.70 12.22
CA GLU A 38 8.30 -9.18 10.85
C GLU A 38 8.41 -7.64 10.86
N LYS A 39 7.58 -6.98 11.68
CA LYS A 39 7.61 -5.52 11.86
C LYS A 39 8.97 -5.06 12.37
N ASP A 40 9.57 -5.76 13.33
CA ASP A 40 10.88 -5.40 13.89
C ASP A 40 12.00 -5.60 12.86
N VAL A 41 11.97 -6.71 12.12
CA VAL A 41 12.92 -6.98 11.01
C VAL A 41 12.85 -5.89 9.94
N ILE A 42 11.65 -5.42 9.57
CA ILE A 42 11.52 -4.34 8.59
C ILE A 42 11.97 -3.02 9.23
N ARG A 43 11.68 -2.76 10.50
CA ARG A 43 12.14 -1.55 11.21
C ARG A 43 13.66 -1.45 11.31
N ALA A 44 14.35 -2.57 11.42
CA ALA A 44 15.81 -2.64 11.45
C ALA A 44 16.47 -2.20 10.13
N GLN A 45 15.75 -2.23 9.01
CA GLN A 45 16.24 -1.75 7.72
C GLN A 45 16.15 -0.23 7.61
N THR A 46 16.93 0.34 6.68
CA THR A 46 17.00 1.78 6.45
C THR A 46 16.69 2.14 4.99
N GLY A 47 16.04 3.27 4.79
CA GLY A 47 15.81 3.86 3.45
C GLY A 47 15.06 2.93 2.49
N ALA A 48 15.64 2.72 1.30
CA ALA A 48 15.04 1.95 0.21
C ALA A 48 14.87 0.45 0.54
N ASP A 49 15.82 -0.14 1.29
CA ASP A 49 15.73 -1.54 1.70
C ASP A 49 14.56 -1.80 2.64
N LYS A 50 14.18 -0.79 3.43
CA LYS A 50 13.02 -0.82 4.31
C LYS A 50 11.72 -0.96 3.51
N ALA A 51 11.54 -0.07 2.54
CA ALA A 51 10.38 -0.10 1.66
C ALA A 51 10.32 -1.40 0.84
N ARG A 52 11.48 -1.89 0.38
CA ARG A 52 11.57 -3.17 -0.34
C ARG A 52 11.09 -4.34 0.50
N GLN A 53 11.55 -4.44 1.76
CA GLN A 53 11.12 -5.49 2.67
C GLN A 53 9.62 -5.41 2.99
N LEU A 54 9.10 -4.21 3.21
CA LEU A 54 7.65 -4.00 3.42
C LEU A 54 6.84 -4.58 2.25
N ILE A 55 7.20 -4.23 1.03
CA ILE A 55 6.48 -4.64 -0.18
C ILE A 55 6.61 -6.14 -0.41
N ASP A 56 7.79 -6.72 -0.19
CA ASP A 56 8.02 -8.17 -0.36
C ASP A 56 7.18 -8.99 0.64
N ARG A 57 7.11 -8.53 1.90
CA ARG A 57 6.31 -9.15 2.95
C ARG A 57 4.82 -9.12 2.65
N VAL A 58 4.33 -7.95 2.25
CA VAL A 58 2.93 -7.79 1.82
C VAL A 58 2.63 -8.67 0.61
N HIS A 59 3.54 -8.74 -0.36
CA HIS A 59 3.38 -9.58 -1.55
C HIS A 59 3.35 -11.08 -1.20
N ARG A 60 4.19 -11.54 -0.27
CA ARG A 60 4.21 -12.95 0.19
C ARG A 60 2.93 -13.35 0.92
N LYS A 61 2.24 -12.41 1.58
CA LYS A 61 0.98 -12.68 2.29
C LYS A 61 -0.20 -12.88 1.33
N GLY A 62 -0.17 -12.24 0.17
CA GLY A 62 -1.18 -12.41 -0.87
C GLY A 62 -2.03 -11.15 -1.14
N PRO A 63 -3.06 -11.27 -1.99
CA PRO A 63 -3.80 -10.12 -2.53
C PRO A 63 -4.56 -9.29 -1.48
N ASP A 64 -5.02 -9.90 -0.39
CA ASP A 64 -5.63 -9.20 0.74
C ASP A 64 -4.65 -8.22 1.39
N ALA A 65 -3.42 -8.66 1.66
CA ALA A 65 -2.37 -7.82 2.22
C ALA A 65 -2.04 -6.63 1.29
N VAL A 66 -2.00 -6.88 -0.02
CA VAL A 66 -1.79 -5.84 -1.03
C VAL A 66 -2.90 -4.78 -0.98
N SER A 67 -4.13 -5.22 -0.78
CA SER A 67 -5.29 -4.32 -0.65
C SER A 67 -5.17 -3.46 0.60
N VAL A 68 -4.78 -4.04 1.73
CA VAL A 68 -4.51 -3.29 2.97
C VAL A 68 -3.38 -2.29 2.79
N LEU A 69 -2.28 -2.67 2.13
CA LEU A 69 -1.16 -1.77 1.84
C LEU A 69 -1.62 -0.56 0.99
N LYS A 70 -2.44 -0.80 -0.03
CA LYS A 70 -3.01 0.29 -0.86
C LYS A 70 -3.84 1.25 -0.03
N THR A 71 -4.68 0.73 0.86
CA THR A 71 -5.53 1.55 1.74
C THR A 71 -4.69 2.38 2.69
N ALA A 72 -3.79 1.72 3.43
CA ALA A 72 -2.90 2.40 4.35
C ALA A 72 -2.06 3.47 3.63
N LEU A 73 -1.64 3.20 2.39
CA LEU A 73 -0.92 4.19 1.58
C LEU A 73 -1.79 5.36 1.17
N SER A 74 -3.04 5.13 0.76
CA SER A 74 -3.97 6.21 0.43
C SER A 74 -4.31 7.09 1.63
N GLU A 75 -4.29 6.55 2.85
CA GLU A 75 -4.54 7.31 4.08
C GLU A 75 -3.30 8.08 4.53
N VAL A 76 -2.12 7.45 4.48
CA VAL A 76 -0.86 8.05 4.93
C VAL A 76 -0.33 9.04 3.90
N ASP A 77 -0.33 8.66 2.62
CA ASP A 77 0.20 9.46 1.52
C ASP A 77 -0.69 9.35 0.25
N PRO A 78 -1.79 10.12 0.22
CA PRO A 78 -2.67 10.16 -0.94
C PRO A 78 -2.01 10.74 -2.19
N PHE A 79 -0.91 11.50 -2.07
CA PHE A 79 -0.18 12.06 -3.20
C PHE A 79 0.64 10.98 -3.91
N LEU A 80 1.39 10.18 -3.15
CA LEU A 80 2.13 9.04 -3.66
C LEU A 80 1.16 8.03 -4.30
N PHE A 81 0.05 7.73 -3.62
CA PHE A 81 -0.96 6.82 -4.17
C PHE A 81 -1.52 7.31 -5.52
N ARG A 82 -1.82 8.62 -5.64
CA ARG A 82 -2.27 9.21 -6.90
C ARG A 82 -1.21 9.10 -7.99
N ASN A 83 0.04 9.43 -7.67
CA ASN A 83 1.14 9.37 -8.63
C ASN A 83 1.31 7.95 -9.19
N LEU A 84 1.28 6.95 -8.31
CA LEU A 84 1.34 5.53 -8.70
C LEU A 84 0.18 5.12 -9.63
N ASN A 85 -1.04 5.58 -9.34
CA ASN A 85 -2.22 5.25 -10.15
C ASN A 85 -2.20 5.94 -11.53
N LEU A 86 -1.73 7.19 -11.58
CA LEU A 86 -1.60 7.96 -12.83
C LEU A 86 -0.55 7.37 -13.78
N THR A 87 0.57 6.85 -13.25
CA THR A 87 1.60 6.20 -14.08
C THR A 87 1.14 4.87 -14.69
N PHE A 88 0.19 4.17 -14.07
CA PHE A 88 -0.43 2.99 -14.67
C PHE A 88 -1.46 3.36 -15.74
N SER A 89 -2.14 4.49 -15.55
CA SER A 89 -3.15 5.02 -16.46
C SER A 89 -2.55 5.86 -17.61
N SER A 90 -1.24 5.82 -17.87
CA SER A 90 -0.63 6.58 -18.97
C SER A 90 -0.95 5.92 -20.32
N GLY A 91 -2.20 6.12 -20.71
CA GLY A 91 -2.87 5.65 -21.90
C GLY A 91 -4.29 6.22 -21.89
N CYS A 92 -4.39 7.55 -22.00
CA CYS A 92 -5.53 8.36 -22.50
C CYS A 92 -5.83 9.59 -21.63
N SER A 93 -5.85 10.73 -22.33
CA SER A 93 -6.19 12.07 -21.85
C SER A 93 -7.60 12.17 -21.28
N GLY A 94 -7.72 12.96 -20.21
CA GLY A 94 -8.92 13.74 -19.93
C GLY A 94 -9.80 13.25 -18.78
N GLY A 95 -9.89 14.08 -17.74
CA GLY A 95 -11.12 14.24 -16.95
C GLY A 95 -11.21 13.47 -15.62
N SER A 96 -11.21 14.25 -14.54
CA SER A 96 -11.90 13.98 -13.26
C SER A 96 -11.37 12.88 -12.34
N GLY A 97 -10.32 13.22 -11.59
CA GLY A 97 -9.90 12.52 -10.38
C GLY A 97 -10.83 12.81 -9.18
N ILE A 98 -11.99 12.15 -9.13
CA ILE A 98 -12.83 12.02 -7.92
C ILE A 98 -13.32 10.56 -7.72
N TRP A 99 -13.41 9.74 -8.77
CA TRP A 99 -14.10 8.44 -8.71
C TRP A 99 -13.29 7.27 -8.13
N VAL A 100 -11.97 7.39 -7.97
CA VAL A 100 -11.15 6.28 -7.48
C VAL A 100 -11.26 6.11 -5.96
N LEU A 101 -11.43 7.20 -5.21
CA LEU A 101 -11.46 7.14 -3.74
C LEU A 101 -12.79 6.58 -3.22
N GLU A 102 -13.93 6.96 -3.84
CA GLU A 102 -15.25 6.40 -3.50
C GLU A 102 -15.40 4.92 -3.89
N SER A 103 -14.79 4.49 -5.00
CA SER A 103 -14.82 3.06 -5.39
C SER A 103 -13.93 2.20 -4.48
N ILE A 104 -12.82 2.76 -4.00
CA ILE A 104 -11.96 2.10 -3.01
C ILE A 104 -12.69 2.06 -1.67
N LEU A 105 -13.20 3.18 -1.14
CA LEU A 105 -13.96 3.18 0.12
C LEU A 105 -15.18 2.24 0.10
N ARG A 106 -15.92 2.14 -1.02
CA ARG A 106 -17.05 1.20 -1.14
C ARG A 106 -16.67 -0.28 -1.15
N GLN A 107 -15.46 -0.63 -1.62
CA GLN A 107 -15.01 -2.02 -1.59
C GLN A 107 -14.60 -2.46 -0.17
N PHE A 108 -14.21 -1.53 0.69
CA PHE A 108 -13.72 -1.81 2.04
C PHE A 108 -14.82 -1.92 3.11
N ASP A 109 -15.98 -1.26 2.94
CA ASP A 109 -17.07 -1.34 3.92
C ASP A 109 -17.70 -2.75 4.00
N LEU A 110 -17.71 -3.50 2.89
CA LEU A 110 -18.37 -4.81 2.84
C LEU A 110 -17.63 -5.94 3.59
N HIS A 111 -16.32 -5.80 3.82
CA HIS A 111 -15.53 -6.87 4.47
C HIS A 111 -15.46 -6.72 6.01
N LEU A 112 -15.81 -5.55 6.56
CA LEU A 112 -15.91 -5.34 8.01
C LEU A 112 -17.31 -5.66 8.57
N ALA A 113 -18.34 -5.67 7.71
CA ALA A 113 -19.73 -5.92 8.12
C ALA A 113 -20.10 -7.41 8.28
N LEU A 114 -19.22 -8.36 7.91
CA LEU A 114 -19.46 -9.81 8.03
C LEU A 114 -18.76 -10.47 9.23
N TYR A 115 -18.11 -9.69 10.10
CA TYR A 115 -17.44 -10.20 11.31
C TYR A 115 -17.96 -9.49 12.57
N LYS A 116 -19.28 -9.59 12.82
CA LYS A 116 -19.89 -9.33 14.12
C LYS A 116 -21.05 -10.28 14.39
#